data_AF-A0A101FW10-F1
#
_entry.id   AF-A0A101FW10-F1
#
_cell.length_a   1.000
_cell.length_b   1.000
_cell.length_c   1.000
_cell.angle_alpha   90.00
_cell.angle_beta   90.00
_cell.angle_gamma   90.00
#
_symmetry.space_group_name_H-M   'P 1'
#
loop_
_entity.id
_entity.type
_entity.pdbx_description
1 polymer ?
#
loop_
_entity_poly.entity_id
_entity_poly.type
_entity_poly.pdbx_seq_one_letter_code
_entity_poly.pdbx_strand_id
1 'polypeptide(L)'
;MVIHRRISKLHYEKRCVQASAIYAYRKKGVKISPGMTVGYVVRDAGGREVDTEGDASEFDLDYYGKLLDKAWYEAAFVFNFIEGGFS
;
A
#
# COMPACT_ATOMS: atom_id res chain seq x y z
N MET A 1 5.29 -4.36 -8.36
CA MET A 1 3.85 -4.07 -8.11
C MET A 1 3.76 -2.74 -7.38
N VAL A 2 2.96 -1.78 -7.87
CA VAL A 2 2.90 -0.42 -7.31
C VAL A 2 1.59 -0.20 -6.55
N ILE A 3 1.68 0.37 -5.35
CA ILE A 3 0.51 0.83 -4.58
C ILE A 3 0.31 2.33 -4.82
N HIS A 4 -0.84 2.69 -5.38
CA HIS A 4 -1.27 4.07 -5.49
C HIS A 4 -2.14 4.47 -4.29
N ARG A 5 -1.79 5.56 -3.63
CA ARG A 5 -2.57 6.05 -2.49
C ARG A 5 -2.66 7.56 -2.46
N ARG A 6 -3.87 8.07 -2.24
CA ARG A 6 -4.10 9.48 -1.93
C ARG A 6 -3.63 9.79 -0.51
N ILE A 7 -2.73 10.76 -0.39
CA ILE A 7 -2.22 11.25 0.88
C ILE A 7 -3.25 12.19 1.48
N SER A 8 -3.82 11.83 2.63
CA SER A 8 -4.77 12.67 3.36
C SER A 8 -4.11 13.55 4.42
N LYS A 9 -2.94 13.14 4.92
CA LYS A 9 -2.16 13.84 5.94
C LYS A 9 -0.67 13.55 5.79
N LEU A 10 0.15 14.52 6.18
CA LEU A 10 1.62 14.42 6.06
C LEU A 10 2.30 13.91 7.33
N HIS A 11 1.61 14.00 8.47
CA HIS A 11 2.09 13.54 9.75
C HIS A 11 1.26 12.33 10.19
N TYR A 12 1.96 11.21 10.38
CA TYR A 12 1.40 9.99 10.94
C TYR A 12 2.05 9.78 12.31
N GLU A 13 1.24 9.65 13.35
CA GLU A 13 1.72 9.40 14.71
C GLU A 13 2.29 7.99 14.88
N LYS A 14 1.87 7.05 14.03
CA LYS A 14 2.33 5.66 14.02
C LYS A 14 3.33 5.43 12.89
N ARG A 15 4.37 4.63 13.16
CA ARG A 15 5.27 4.08 12.11
C ARG A 15 4.48 3.15 11.20
N CYS A 16 4.04 3.66 10.06
CA CYS A 16 3.30 2.92 9.05
C CYS A 16 3.94 3.07 7.67
N VAL A 17 3.64 2.14 6.76
CA VAL A 17 4.17 2.10 5.38
C VAL A 17 3.91 3.41 4.63
N GLN A 18 2.78 4.07 4.89
CA GLN A 18 2.43 5.37 4.29
C GLN A 18 3.37 6.49 4.76
N ALA A 19 3.79 6.47 6.02
CA ALA A 19 4.78 7.42 6.54
C ALA A 19 6.14 7.19 5.86
N SER A 20 6.54 5.93 5.68
CA SER A 20 7.73 5.56 4.92
C SER A 20 7.66 6.06 3.47
N ALA A 21 6.50 5.97 2.81
CA ALA A 21 6.31 6.45 1.44
C ALA A 21 6.50 7.97 1.33
N ILE A 22 5.89 8.74 2.23
CA ILE A 22 6.07 10.20 2.28
C ILE A 22 7.54 10.55 2.51
N TYR A 23 8.21 9.82 3.41
CA TYR A 23 9.63 10.03 3.67
C TYR A 23 10.50 9.74 2.44
N ALA A 24 10.24 8.64 1.73
CA ALA A 24 10.97 8.27 0.51
C ALA A 24 10.88 9.37 -0.57
N TYR A 25 9.69 9.90 -0.81
CA TYR A 25 9.50 11.02 -1.74
C TYR A 25 10.18 12.31 -1.29
N ARG A 26 10.10 12.65 0.01
CA ARG A 26 10.80 13.83 0.56
C ARG A 26 12.31 13.72 0.45
N LYS A 27 12.87 12.53 0.68
CA LYS A 27 14.31 12.25 0.52
C LYS A 27 14.79 12.48 -0.91
N LYS A 28 13.89 12.31 -1.89
CA LYS A 28 14.11 12.60 -3.31
C LYS A 28 13.84 14.05 -3.71
N GLY A 29 13.57 14.93 -2.73
CA GLY A 29 13.27 16.35 -2.98
C GLY A 29 11.87 16.61 -3.51
N VAL A 30 11.00 15.60 -3.56
CA VAL A 30 9.62 15.77 -4.03
C VAL A 30 8.76 16.31 -2.89
N LYS A 31 8.14 17.48 -3.13
CA LYS A 31 7.21 18.10 -2.18
C LYS A 31 5.85 17.39 -2.23
N ILE A 32 5.50 16.71 -1.15
CA ILE A 32 4.21 16.03 -0.99
C ILE A 32 3.25 16.89 -0.17
N SER A 33 2.01 17.02 -0.66
CA SER A 33 0.91 17.74 -0.01
C SER A 33 -0.33 16.85 0.15
N PRO A 34 -1.19 17.09 1.17
CA PRO A 34 -2.49 16.43 1.24
C PRO A 34 -3.29 16.64 -0.05
N GLY A 35 -4.01 15.61 -0.46
CA GLY A 35 -4.76 15.59 -1.71
C GLY A 35 -4.00 14.96 -2.88
N MET A 36 -2.67 14.90 -2.84
CA MET A 36 -1.85 14.24 -3.87
C MET A 36 -1.97 12.72 -3.80
N THR A 37 -1.88 12.07 -4.96
CA THR A 37 -1.72 10.61 -5.06
C THR A 37 -0.25 10.30 -5.30
N VAL A 38 0.27 9.31 -4.56
CA VAL A 38 1.65 8.84 -4.72
C VAL A 38 1.68 7.34 -4.99
N GLY A 39 2.66 6.91 -5.79
CA GLY A 39 2.95 5.51 -6.09
C GLY A 39 4.16 5.02 -5.28
N TYR A 40 4.06 3.89 -4.62
CA TYR A 40 5.21 3.31 -3.90
C TYR A 40 5.19 1.79 -3.96
N VAL A 41 6.37 1.21 -3.79
CA VAL A 41 6.59 -0.24 -3.73
C VAL A 41 7.11 -0.60 -2.35
N VAL A 42 6.54 -1.63 -1.74
CA VAL A 42 7.04 -2.18 -0.47
C VAL A 42 8.17 -3.16 -0.80
N ARG A 43 9.38 -2.85 -0.32
CA ARG A 43 10.58 -3.69 -0.53
C ARG A 43 10.84 -4.64 0.64
N ASP A 44 10.53 -4.20 1.86
CA ASP A 44 10.55 -5.05 3.06
C ASP A 44 9.46 -4.58 4.04
N ALA A 45 8.43 -5.39 4.22
CA ALA A 45 7.33 -5.08 5.12
C ALA A 45 7.73 -5.15 6.61
N GLY A 46 8.72 -5.97 6.98
CA GLY A 46 9.21 -6.12 8.34
C GLY A 46 9.94 -4.87 8.83
N GLY A 47 10.84 -4.33 7.99
CA GLY A 47 11.51 -3.05 8.20
C GLY A 47 10.66 -1.82 7.89
N ARG A 48 9.53 -2.00 7.18
CA ARG A 48 8.67 -0.93 6.63
C ARG A 48 9.40 -0.09 5.58
N GLU A 49 10.25 -0.73 4.81
CA GLU A 49 11.03 -0.11 3.76
C GLU A 49 10.22 -0.04 2.47
N VAL A 50 10.21 1.14 1.86
CA VAL A 50 9.49 1.40 0.62
C VAL A 50 10.35 2.23 -0.31
N ASP A 51 10.17 1.99 -1.60
CA ASP A 51 10.75 2.78 -2.67
C ASP A 51 9.67 3.58 -3.39
N THR A 52 10.05 4.72 -3.97
CA THR A 52 9.14 5.44 -4.86
C THR A 52 8.92 4.61 -6.13
N GLU A 53 7.78 4.78 -6.80
CA GLU A 53 7.49 4.08 -8.05
C GLU A 53 8.61 4.18 -9.09
N GLY A 54 9.26 5.34 -9.21
CA GLY A 54 10.32 5.56 -10.21
C GLY A 54 11.68 4.94 -9.86
N ASP A 55 11.90 4.53 -8.61
CA ASP A 55 13.17 3.99 -8.13
C ASP A 55 13.10 2.50 -7.78
N ALA A 56 11.90 1.92 -7.76
CA ALA A 56 11.69 0.56 -7.31
C ALA A 56 12.35 -0.45 -8.26
N SER A 57 13.22 -1.30 -7.71
CA SER A 57 13.88 -2.41 -8.42
C SER A 57 13.47 -3.78 -7.90
N GLU A 58 13.01 -3.84 -6.66
CA GLU A 58 12.61 -5.06 -5.96
C GLU A 58 11.28 -4.85 -5.23
N PHE A 59 10.61 -5.94 -4.86
CA PHE A 59 9.39 -5.90 -4.08
C PHE A 59 9.30 -7.12 -3.15
N ASP A 60 8.65 -6.93 -2.01
CA ASP A 60 8.41 -7.98 -1.02
C ASP A 60 7.29 -8.92 -1.49
N LEU A 61 7.68 -10.08 -2.04
CA LEU A 61 6.75 -11.06 -2.58
C LEU A 61 5.76 -11.57 -1.52
N ASP A 62 6.23 -11.82 -0.31
CA ASP A 62 5.41 -12.34 0.79
C ASP A 62 4.35 -11.32 1.22
N TYR A 63 4.74 -10.04 1.30
CA TYR A 63 3.82 -8.95 1.60
C TYR A 63 2.71 -8.87 0.55
N TYR A 64 3.08 -8.86 -0.73
CA TYR A 64 2.11 -8.72 -1.81
C TYR A 64 1.25 -9.98 -1.98
N GLY A 65 1.81 -11.18 -1.76
CA GLY A 65 1.05 -12.43 -1.72
C GLY A 65 -0.05 -12.39 -0.66
N LYS A 66 0.30 -12.04 0.59
CA LYS A 66 -0.69 -11.89 1.68
C LYS A 66 -1.75 -10.82 1.39
N LEU A 67 -1.35 -9.74 0.71
CA LEU A 67 -2.28 -8.67 0.31
C LEU A 67 -3.31 -9.19 -0.71
N LEU A 68 -2.85 -9.93 -1.72
CA LEU A 68 -3.72 -10.53 -2.73
C LEU A 68 -4.62 -11.62 -2.15
N ASP A 69 -4.08 -12.49 -1.29
CA ASP A 69 -4.85 -13.50 -0.59
C ASP A 69 -5.99 -12.86 0.20
N LYS A 70 -5.71 -11.81 0.97
CA LYS A 70 -6.75 -11.09 1.73
C LYS A 70 -7.83 -10.51 0.82
N ALA A 71 -7.44 -9.89 -0.29
CA ALA A 71 -8.39 -9.34 -1.25
C ALA A 71 -9.27 -10.42 -1.88
N TRP A 72 -8.67 -11.58 -2.18
CA TRP A 72 -9.40 -12.74 -2.68
C TRP A 72 -10.41 -13.26 -1.66
N TYR A 73 -10.00 -13.43 -0.39
CA TYR A 73 -10.90 -13.84 0.68
C TYR A 73 -12.07 -12.88 0.87
N GLU A 74 -11.82 -11.57 0.84
CA GLU A 74 -12.89 -10.55 0.95
C GLU A 74 -13.87 -10.63 -0.22
N ALA A 75 -13.37 -10.79 -1.45
CA ALA A 75 -14.23 -10.95 -2.63
C ALA A 75 -15.05 -12.25 -2.57
N ALA A 76 -14.41 -13.38 -2.27
CA ALA A 76 -15.05 -14.69 -2.15
C ALA A 76 -16.12 -14.71 -1.05
N PHE A 77 -15.88 -14.05 0.09
CA PHE A 77 -16.87 -13.95 1.16
C PHE A 77 -18.17 -13.29 0.68
N VAL A 78 -18.08 -12.21 -0.11
CA VAL A 78 -19.26 -11.53 -0.68
C VAL A 78 -20.04 -12.47 -1.59
N PHE A 79 -19.36 -13.26 -2.43
CA PHE A 79 -20.03 -14.22 -3.32
C PHE A 79 -20.75 -15.34 -2.55
N ASN A 80 -20.11 -15.92 -1.53
CA ASN A 80 -20.75 -16.94 -0.68
C ASN A 80 -21.98 -16.39 0.08
N PHE A 81 -21.95 -15.11 0.47
CA PHE A 81 -23.08 -14.47 1.13
C PHE A 81 -24.27 -14.24 0.17
N ILE A 82 -23.99 -13.92 -1.10
CA ILE A 82 -25.03 -13.74 -2.14
C ILE A 82 -25.72 -15.07 -2.45
N GLU A 83 -24.97 -16.18 -2.53
CA GLU A 83 -25.55 -17.51 -2.79
C GLU A 83 -26.40 -18.04 -1.63
N GLY A 84 -26.11 -17.64 -0.39
CA GLY A 84 -26.88 -18.02 0.80
C GLY A 84 -28.13 -17.17 1.09
N GLY A 85 -28.34 -16.07 0.37
CA GLY A 85 -29.45 -15.12 0.59
C GLY A 85 -30.71 -15.37 -0.26
N PHE A 86 -30.72 -16.41 -1.09
CA PHE A 86 -31.85 -16.83 -1.94
C PHE A 86 -32.45 -18.19 -1.54
N SER A 87 -32.32 -18.58 -0.27
CA SER A 87 -33.02 -19.75 0.29
C SER A 87 -34.24 -19.38 1.11
#